data_AF-A0A2E4HLW7-F1
#
_entry.id   AF-A0A2E4HLW7-F1
#
_cell.length_a   1.000
_cell.length_b   1.000
_cell.length_c   1.000
_cell.angle_alpha   90.00
_cell.angle_beta   90.00
_cell.angle_gamma   90.00
#
_symmetry.space_group_name_H-M   'P 1'
#
loop_
_entity.id
_entity.type
_entity.pdbx_description
1 polymer ?
#
loop_
_entity_poly.entity_id
_entity_poly.type
_entity_poly.pdbx_seq_one_letter_code
_entity_poly.pdbx_strand_id
1 'polypeptide(L)'
;MYGLVKDIIKREYDIDINDEEEKVYFSKKMNEVFNNNNVEEITDINKILLDECVDYMKDKYYKENIVNNVETEDPLQRMIRERESQLDPPKKNDNIFSRINHQSKEVLTDNVISEPISEEKEEEKTDEDILVGIPSSHRISPKSSRYRYSIQLSKEGIDVNKLKSISKLIIPIEDNYLFSIPILLLVIKELNIHLHLQQKDIIQNRYNEVAVYEPIEKIPIQSTDIDKININIMDVSGIEYKNNDILKINLLEIKDDIIIFTCSNINENDYHKNDTIRIINNDVYNHMDHLTQILLNPMKIKYIQNNMIFCKLNLNQRLEEKVYNNIDMNIFNISNQNIIFFNHGF
;
A
#
# COMPACT_ATOMS: atom_id res chain seq x y z
N MET A 1 5.78 -13.63 -37.53
CA MET A 1 5.47 -12.23 -37.22
C MET A 1 4.01 -12.06 -36.77
N TYR A 2 2.99 -12.26 -37.62
CA TYR A 2 1.56 -12.13 -37.23
C TYR A 2 1.16 -12.86 -35.93
N GLY A 3 1.55 -14.13 -35.75
CA GLY A 3 1.28 -14.86 -34.50
C GLY A 3 1.87 -14.20 -33.26
N LEU A 4 3.01 -13.50 -33.39
CA LEU A 4 3.66 -12.78 -32.29
C LEU A 4 2.92 -11.45 -31.98
N VAL A 5 2.37 -10.77 -33.00
CA VAL A 5 1.43 -9.64 -32.81
C VAL A 5 0.20 -10.11 -32.03
N LYS A 6 -0.38 -11.26 -32.43
CA LYS A 6 -1.50 -11.89 -31.71
C LYS A 6 -1.17 -12.19 -30.25
N ASP A 7 -0.02 -12.82 -29.98
CA ASP A 7 0.42 -13.18 -28.62
C ASP A 7 0.79 -11.96 -27.74
N ILE A 8 1.06 -10.81 -28.35
CA ILE A 8 1.20 -9.52 -27.63
C ILE A 8 -0.19 -8.99 -27.30
N ILE A 9 -1.06 -8.82 -28.30
CA ILE A 9 -2.39 -8.23 -28.08
C ILE A 9 -3.21 -9.03 -27.07
N LYS A 10 -3.23 -10.37 -27.18
CA LYS A 10 -3.95 -11.24 -26.24
C LYS A 10 -3.42 -11.16 -24.80
N ARG A 11 -2.13 -10.87 -24.61
CA ARG A 11 -1.49 -10.84 -23.29
C ARG A 11 -1.56 -9.47 -22.62
N GLU A 12 -1.47 -8.40 -23.40
CA GLU A 12 -1.44 -7.03 -22.88
C GLU A 12 -2.84 -6.39 -22.80
N TYR A 13 -3.78 -6.83 -23.63
CA TYR A 13 -5.12 -6.24 -23.75
C TYR A 13 -6.27 -7.26 -23.63
N ASP A 14 -5.98 -8.55 -23.41
CA ASP A 14 -6.96 -9.66 -23.30
C ASP A 14 -7.89 -9.85 -24.52
N ILE A 15 -7.42 -9.45 -25.72
CA ILE A 15 -8.16 -9.55 -26.98
C ILE A 15 -7.61 -10.71 -27.83
N ASP A 16 -8.45 -11.71 -28.14
CA ASP A 16 -8.07 -12.83 -29.03
C ASP A 16 -8.33 -12.49 -30.51
N ILE A 17 -7.32 -11.95 -31.18
CA ILE A 17 -7.39 -11.66 -32.61
C ILE A 17 -7.20 -12.96 -33.40
N ASN A 18 -8.23 -13.40 -34.12
CA ASN A 18 -8.15 -14.64 -34.89
C ASN A 18 -8.93 -14.64 -36.22
N ASP A 19 -9.49 -13.50 -36.62
CA ASP A 19 -10.25 -13.36 -37.85
C ASP A 19 -9.30 -13.20 -39.07
N GLU A 20 -9.83 -13.46 -40.27
CA GLU A 20 -9.10 -13.42 -41.54
C GLU A 20 -8.85 -11.98 -42.00
N GLU A 21 -9.71 -11.03 -41.62
CA GLU A 21 -9.51 -9.61 -41.97
C GLU A 21 -8.20 -9.05 -41.40
N GLU A 22 -7.83 -9.39 -40.16
CA GLU A 22 -6.57 -8.94 -39.57
C GLU A 22 -5.34 -9.60 -40.20
N LYS A 23 -5.46 -10.84 -40.71
CA LYS A 23 -4.40 -11.49 -41.50
C LYS A 23 -4.22 -10.79 -42.84
N VAL A 24 -5.31 -10.39 -43.49
CA VAL A 24 -5.27 -9.62 -44.75
C VAL A 24 -4.68 -8.23 -44.50
N TYR A 25 -5.09 -7.54 -43.43
CA TYR A 25 -4.49 -6.27 -43.02
C TYR A 25 -2.99 -6.41 -42.77
N PHE A 26 -2.58 -7.38 -41.93
CA PHE A 26 -1.16 -7.63 -41.63
C PHE A 26 -0.37 -7.91 -42.91
N SER A 27 -0.91 -8.71 -43.83
CA SER A 27 -0.24 -9.05 -45.10
C SER A 27 -0.10 -7.83 -46.01
N LYS A 28 -1.11 -6.96 -46.07
CA LYS A 28 -1.03 -5.68 -46.79
C LYS A 28 0.02 -4.76 -46.15
N LYS A 29 -0.02 -4.62 -44.82
CA LYS A 29 0.86 -3.74 -44.07
C LYS A 29 2.32 -4.20 -44.11
N MET A 30 2.58 -5.50 -44.10
CA MET A 30 3.89 -6.09 -44.33
C MET A 30 4.48 -5.67 -45.68
N ASN A 31 3.69 -5.70 -46.75
CA ASN A 31 4.14 -5.24 -48.07
C ASN A 31 4.36 -3.72 -48.11
N GLU A 32 3.52 -2.92 -47.46
CA GLU A 32 3.73 -1.46 -47.34
C GLU A 32 5.02 -1.13 -46.58
N VAL A 33 5.22 -1.71 -45.39
CA VAL A 33 6.39 -1.45 -44.55
C VAL A 33 7.67 -1.91 -45.25
N PHE A 34 7.66 -3.07 -45.91
CA PHE A 34 8.83 -3.58 -46.63
C PHE A 34 9.17 -2.76 -47.90
N ASN A 35 8.18 -2.25 -48.63
CA ASN A 35 8.42 -1.48 -49.85
C ASN A 35 8.74 0.01 -49.58
N ASN A 36 8.27 0.57 -48.46
CA ASN A 36 8.40 1.99 -48.16
C ASN A 36 9.55 2.33 -47.18
N ASN A 37 10.11 1.35 -46.47
CA ASN A 37 11.22 1.56 -45.53
C ASN A 37 12.52 0.97 -46.10
N ASN A 38 13.50 1.84 -46.33
CA ASN A 38 14.79 1.48 -46.92
C ASN A 38 15.88 1.44 -45.82
N VAL A 39 15.68 0.56 -44.83
CA VAL A 39 16.60 0.38 -43.68
C VAL A 39 17.55 -0.79 -43.93
N GLU A 40 18.76 -0.72 -43.35
CA GLU A 40 19.84 -1.66 -43.65
C GLU A 40 19.64 -3.05 -43.03
N GLU A 41 18.97 -3.15 -41.88
CA GLU A 41 18.68 -4.43 -41.24
C GLU A 41 17.19 -4.82 -41.24
N ILE A 42 16.93 -6.10 -41.51
CA ILE A 42 15.57 -6.68 -41.51
C ILE A 42 14.93 -6.70 -40.10
N THR A 43 15.74 -6.63 -39.06
CA THR A 43 15.35 -6.47 -37.64
C THR A 43 14.54 -5.19 -37.42
N ASP A 44 14.97 -4.07 -38.01
CA ASP A 44 14.27 -2.78 -37.91
C ASP A 44 12.96 -2.78 -38.70
N ILE A 45 12.94 -3.38 -39.90
CA ILE A 45 11.69 -3.59 -40.67
C ILE A 45 10.68 -4.39 -39.84
N ASN A 46 11.13 -5.50 -39.22
CA ASN A 46 10.28 -6.35 -38.40
C ASN A 46 9.74 -5.61 -37.17
N LYS A 47 10.53 -4.70 -36.58
CA LYS A 47 10.07 -3.87 -35.45
C LYS A 47 9.02 -2.85 -35.89
N ILE A 48 9.28 -2.07 -36.94
CA ILE A 48 8.32 -1.09 -37.49
C ILE A 48 7.00 -1.78 -37.84
N LEU A 49 7.07 -2.94 -38.50
CA LEU A 49 5.90 -3.74 -38.85
C LEU A 49 5.14 -4.26 -37.61
N LEU A 50 5.85 -4.67 -36.56
CA LEU A 50 5.23 -5.11 -35.32
C LEU A 50 4.49 -3.96 -34.64
N ASP A 51 5.16 -2.84 -34.44
CA ASP A 51 4.65 -1.68 -33.70
C ASP A 51 3.41 -1.10 -34.43
N GLU A 52 3.48 -0.86 -35.75
CA GLU A 52 2.34 -0.37 -36.54
C GLU A 52 1.14 -1.34 -36.55
N CYS A 53 1.38 -2.65 -36.56
CA CYS A 53 0.29 -3.63 -36.50
C CYS A 53 -0.33 -3.73 -35.10
N VAL A 54 0.48 -3.68 -34.04
CA VAL A 54 -0.02 -3.68 -32.65
C VAL A 54 -0.87 -2.44 -32.40
N ASP A 55 -0.41 -1.26 -32.80
CA ASP A 55 -1.15 -0.01 -32.63
C ASP A 55 -2.45 0.01 -33.45
N TYR A 56 -2.45 -0.44 -34.71
CA TYR A 56 -3.69 -0.51 -35.49
C TYR A 56 -4.72 -1.45 -34.87
N MET A 57 -4.30 -2.64 -34.42
CA MET A 57 -5.21 -3.61 -33.82
C MET A 57 -5.77 -3.10 -32.50
N LYS A 58 -4.92 -2.49 -31.66
CA LYS A 58 -5.34 -1.79 -30.45
C LYS A 58 -6.41 -0.74 -30.79
N ASP A 59 -6.16 0.13 -31.75
CA ASP A 59 -7.11 1.17 -32.16
C ASP A 59 -8.43 0.60 -32.71
N LYS A 60 -8.39 -0.48 -33.50
CA LYS A 60 -9.60 -1.16 -34.01
C LYS A 60 -10.45 -1.68 -32.86
N TYR A 61 -9.88 -2.50 -31.98
CA TYR A 61 -10.63 -3.16 -30.91
C TYR A 61 -10.99 -2.22 -29.75
N TYR A 62 -10.23 -1.16 -29.47
CA TYR A 62 -10.67 -0.11 -28.55
C TYR A 62 -11.89 0.65 -29.11
N LYS A 63 -11.96 0.90 -30.42
CA LYS A 63 -13.11 1.58 -31.05
C LYS A 63 -14.33 0.66 -31.16
N GLU A 64 -14.15 -0.62 -31.50
CA GLU A 64 -15.27 -1.58 -31.59
C GLU A 64 -15.88 -1.91 -30.22
N ASN A 65 -15.07 -1.99 -29.15
CA ASN A 65 -15.57 -2.16 -27.78
C ASN A 65 -16.33 -0.94 -27.23
N ILE A 66 -16.17 0.24 -27.84
CA ILE A 66 -16.98 1.45 -27.53
C ILE A 66 -18.33 1.42 -28.26
N VAL A 67 -18.45 0.70 -29.38
CA VAL A 67 -19.65 0.66 -30.22
C VAL A 67 -20.60 -0.49 -29.86
N ASN A 68 -20.07 -1.63 -29.37
CA ASN A 68 -20.87 -2.86 -29.17
C ASN A 68 -21.37 -3.13 -27.73
N ASN A 69 -21.13 -2.24 -26.77
CA ASN A 69 -21.75 -2.32 -25.43
C ASN A 69 -22.80 -1.20 -25.25
N VAL A 70 -23.95 -1.41 -25.92
CA VAL A 70 -25.24 -0.80 -25.55
C VAL A 70 -26.04 -1.90 -24.84
N GLU A 71 -26.73 -1.54 -23.73
CA GLU A 71 -27.42 -2.45 -22.79
C GLU A 71 -26.46 -3.34 -21.96
N THR A 72 -25.82 -2.88 -20.89
CA THR A 72 -26.43 -2.26 -19.70
C THR A 72 -25.45 -1.32 -18.99
N GLU A 73 -25.87 -0.09 -18.66
CA GLU A 73 -25.00 0.89 -17.99
C GLU A 73 -24.62 0.46 -16.57
N ASP A 74 -23.33 0.24 -16.33
CA ASP A 74 -22.70 0.30 -15.01
C ASP A 74 -22.67 1.79 -14.56
N PRO A 75 -23.33 2.19 -13.46
CA PRO A 75 -23.40 3.60 -13.06
C PRO A 75 -22.03 4.24 -12.81
N LEU A 76 -21.01 3.43 -12.48
CA LEU A 76 -19.62 3.87 -12.37
C LEU A 76 -19.08 4.41 -13.71
N GLN A 77 -19.37 3.76 -14.84
CA GLN A 77 -18.89 4.19 -16.16
C GLN A 77 -19.58 5.48 -16.63
N ARG A 78 -20.86 5.66 -16.26
CA ARG A 78 -21.62 6.87 -16.58
C ARG A 78 -21.04 8.11 -15.88
N MET A 79 -20.69 7.98 -14.59
CA MET A 79 -20.01 9.04 -13.82
C MET A 79 -18.63 9.43 -14.36
N ILE A 80 -17.88 8.47 -14.91
CA ILE A 80 -16.55 8.73 -15.49
C ILE A 80 -16.69 9.62 -16.75
N ARG A 81 -17.57 9.24 -17.69
CA ARG A 81 -17.81 10.02 -18.93
C ARG A 81 -18.31 11.44 -18.69
N GLU A 82 -19.21 11.63 -17.71
CA GLU A 82 -19.74 12.97 -17.37
C GLU A 82 -18.65 13.92 -16.84
N ARG A 83 -17.56 13.42 -16.23
CA ARG A 83 -16.40 14.23 -15.83
C ARG A 83 -15.35 14.42 -16.93
N GLU A 84 -15.12 13.43 -17.77
CA GLU A 84 -14.10 13.51 -18.85
C GLU A 84 -14.43 14.59 -19.89
N SER A 85 -15.72 14.88 -20.12
CA SER A 85 -16.18 15.93 -21.05
C SER A 85 -15.88 17.38 -20.64
N GLN A 86 -15.20 17.63 -19.50
CA GLN A 86 -14.97 18.97 -18.96
C GLN A 86 -13.49 19.40 -18.92
N LEU A 87 -12.55 18.59 -19.41
CA LEU A 87 -11.10 18.86 -19.31
C LEU A 87 -10.35 18.53 -20.62
N ASP A 88 -10.02 19.57 -21.40
CA ASP A 88 -9.12 19.44 -22.56
C ASP A 88 -7.65 19.21 -22.10
N PRO A 89 -6.93 18.20 -22.65
CA PRO A 89 -5.53 17.93 -22.30
C PRO A 89 -4.50 18.57 -23.25
N PRO A 90 -3.39 19.15 -22.74
CA PRO A 90 -2.20 19.46 -23.54
C PRO A 90 -1.29 18.23 -23.75
N LYS A 91 -0.33 18.35 -24.67
CA LYS A 91 0.37 17.23 -25.34
C LYS A 91 1.56 16.63 -24.57
N LYS A 92 1.82 15.35 -24.91
CA LYS A 92 2.96 14.45 -24.66
C LYS A 92 4.32 15.06 -24.30
N ASN A 93 5.08 14.31 -23.47
CA ASN A 93 6.53 14.13 -23.52
C ASN A 93 6.87 12.68 -23.11
N ASP A 94 7.88 12.06 -23.72
CA ASP A 94 8.32 10.67 -23.45
C ASP A 94 9.85 10.58 -23.24
N ASN A 95 10.30 9.71 -22.30
CA ASN A 95 11.52 8.85 -22.29
C ASN A 95 11.84 8.40 -20.82
N ILE A 96 12.00 7.12 -20.39
CA ILE A 96 12.63 5.85 -20.90
C ILE A 96 14.16 5.81 -20.58
N PHE A 97 14.83 4.79 -19.98
CA PHE A 97 14.70 3.31 -19.76
C PHE A 97 15.27 2.90 -18.34
N SER A 98 14.69 1.98 -17.52
CA SER A 98 14.97 0.50 -17.36
C SER A 98 16.00 0.07 -16.24
N ARG A 99 15.84 -0.97 -15.36
CA ARG A 99 15.73 -2.47 -15.49
C ARG A 99 17.15 -3.16 -15.34
N ILE A 100 17.42 -4.28 -14.62
CA ILE A 100 17.17 -5.74 -14.90
C ILE A 100 17.65 -6.66 -13.72
N ASN A 101 17.13 -7.92 -13.64
CA ASN A 101 17.40 -9.05 -12.72
C ASN A 101 18.74 -9.83 -12.89
N HIS A 102 19.07 -10.80 -11.99
CA HIS A 102 19.04 -12.26 -12.31
C HIS A 102 19.26 -13.25 -11.13
N GLN A 103 18.87 -14.53 -11.33
CA GLN A 103 18.82 -15.67 -10.38
C GLN A 103 19.92 -16.74 -10.59
N SER A 104 20.12 -17.65 -9.61
CA SER A 104 20.40 -19.12 -9.72
C SER A 104 20.68 -19.70 -8.31
N LYS A 105 20.53 -20.99 -7.92
CA LYS A 105 19.73 -22.21 -8.20
C LYS A 105 20.15 -23.27 -7.13
N GLU A 106 19.37 -24.34 -6.91
CA GLU A 106 19.48 -25.31 -5.78
C GLU A 106 20.54 -26.43 -5.92
N VAL A 107 20.90 -27.12 -4.81
CA VAL A 107 21.12 -28.60 -4.67
C VAL A 107 20.78 -29.09 -3.24
N LEU A 108 20.24 -30.31 -3.09
CA LEU A 108 19.85 -31.04 -1.86
C LEU A 108 20.91 -32.07 -1.38
N THR A 109 20.88 -32.49 -0.10
CA THR A 109 21.01 -33.91 0.36
C THR A 109 20.72 -34.07 1.88
N ASP A 110 20.28 -35.26 2.31
CA ASP A 110 19.68 -35.56 3.64
C ASP A 110 20.59 -36.22 4.71
N ASN A 111 20.06 -36.26 5.95
CA ASN A 111 20.00 -37.38 6.91
C ASN A 111 20.98 -37.55 8.12
N VAL A 112 20.37 -37.44 9.32
CA VAL A 112 20.32 -38.44 10.44
C VAL A 112 21.40 -38.45 11.57
N ILE A 113 20.96 -37.92 12.73
CA ILE A 113 21.00 -38.44 14.13
C ILE A 113 22.30 -39.01 14.74
N SER A 114 22.77 -38.38 15.84
CA SER A 114 23.03 -39.06 17.14
C SER A 114 23.29 -38.05 18.28
N GLU A 115 22.54 -38.15 19.38
CA GLU A 115 22.84 -37.46 20.66
C GLU A 115 24.02 -38.12 21.39
N PRO A 116 24.68 -37.39 22.31
CA PRO A 116 24.72 -37.92 23.68
C PRO A 116 24.40 -36.90 24.77
N ILE A 117 23.95 -37.44 25.90
CA ILE A 117 23.51 -36.78 27.14
C ILE A 117 24.66 -36.03 27.85
N SER A 118 24.38 -34.84 28.38
CA SER A 118 25.11 -34.31 29.56
C SER A 118 24.31 -33.30 30.38
N GLU A 119 24.10 -33.65 31.65
CA GLU A 119 23.99 -32.77 32.83
C GLU A 119 22.83 -31.77 32.91
N GLU A 120 21.88 -32.12 33.79
CA GLU A 120 20.91 -31.21 34.39
C GLU A 120 21.64 -30.01 35.03
N LYS A 121 21.54 -28.84 34.41
CA LYS A 121 21.73 -27.57 35.12
C LYS A 121 20.39 -27.19 35.72
N GLU A 122 20.41 -26.80 36.99
CA GLU A 122 19.26 -26.15 37.61
C GLU A 122 18.86 -24.95 36.75
N GLU A 123 17.62 -24.98 36.23
CA GLU A 123 17.01 -23.83 35.59
C GLU A 123 16.81 -22.76 36.67
N GLU A 124 17.78 -21.84 36.80
CA GLU A 124 17.48 -20.51 37.28
C GLU A 124 16.30 -20.01 36.46
N LYS A 125 15.15 -19.80 37.11
CA LYS A 125 14.02 -19.11 36.52
C LYS A 125 14.45 -17.69 36.24
N THR A 126 15.02 -17.46 35.06
CA THR A 126 15.09 -16.14 34.47
C THR A 126 13.66 -15.65 34.35
N ASP A 127 13.31 -14.57 35.04
CA ASP A 127 12.04 -13.87 34.82
C ASP A 127 12.01 -13.42 33.36
N GLU A 128 11.37 -14.21 32.50
CA GLU A 128 11.35 -13.97 31.06
C GLU A 128 10.67 -12.62 30.79
N ASP A 129 11.36 -11.73 30.07
CA ASP A 129 10.78 -10.44 29.70
C ASP A 129 9.63 -10.65 28.73
N ILE A 130 8.43 -10.26 29.14
CA ILE A 130 7.25 -10.26 28.27
C ILE A 130 7.42 -9.11 27.28
N LEU A 131 7.28 -9.42 25.98
CA LEU A 131 7.26 -8.39 24.94
C LEU A 131 5.87 -7.77 24.84
N VAL A 132 5.77 -6.48 25.15
CA VAL A 132 4.53 -5.71 24.98
C VAL A 132 4.67 -4.77 23.79
N GLY A 133 3.83 -4.97 22.78
CA GLY A 133 3.80 -4.18 21.55
C GLY A 133 2.68 -3.13 21.57
N ILE A 134 3.03 -1.87 21.36
CA ILE A 134 2.09 -0.74 21.22
C ILE A 134 2.06 -0.29 19.76
N PRO A 135 0.91 -0.38 19.05
CA PRO A 135 0.78 0.10 17.69
C PRO A 135 0.47 1.61 17.63
N SER A 136 0.97 2.31 16.62
CA SER A 136 0.67 3.73 16.40
C SER A 136 -0.82 4.02 16.19
N SER A 137 -1.62 3.02 15.83
CA SER A 137 -3.09 3.12 15.74
C SER A 137 -3.78 3.40 17.08
N HIS A 138 -3.14 3.17 18.22
CA HIS A 138 -3.69 3.45 19.56
C HIS A 138 -3.38 4.88 20.05
N ARG A 139 -2.84 5.74 19.17
CA ARG A 139 -2.57 7.15 19.43
C ARG A 139 -3.78 7.90 20.02
N ILE A 140 -3.53 8.70 21.05
CA ILE A 140 -4.56 9.53 21.71
C ILE A 140 -5.18 10.55 20.73
N SER A 141 -4.37 11.15 19.87
CA SER A 141 -4.84 12.11 18.86
C SER A 141 -5.02 11.42 17.51
N PRO A 142 -6.26 11.26 17.00
CA PRO A 142 -6.50 10.62 15.70
C PRO A 142 -5.85 11.37 14.53
N LYS A 143 -5.58 12.67 14.70
CA LYS A 143 -4.95 13.55 13.70
C LYS A 143 -3.42 13.62 13.82
N SER A 144 -2.82 12.90 14.77
CA SER A 144 -1.35 12.82 14.91
C SER A 144 -0.76 11.75 13.98
N SER A 145 0.45 12.02 13.48
CA SER A 145 1.15 11.14 12.54
C SER A 145 1.64 9.89 13.25
N ARG A 146 1.65 8.75 12.57
CA ARG A 146 2.31 7.52 13.06
C ARG A 146 3.81 7.69 13.34
N TYR A 147 4.48 8.72 12.83
CA TYR A 147 5.88 9.04 13.21
C TYR A 147 5.98 9.94 14.45
N ARG A 148 4.86 10.56 14.88
CA ARG A 148 4.78 11.47 16.03
C ARG A 148 3.41 11.38 16.69
N TYR A 149 3.33 10.65 17.79
CA TYR A 149 2.06 10.38 18.47
C TYR A 149 2.21 10.26 19.99
N SER A 150 1.10 10.43 20.71
CA SER A 150 1.03 10.19 22.16
C SER A 150 0.25 8.89 22.44
N ILE A 151 0.68 8.13 23.44
CA ILE A 151 -0.01 6.93 23.95
C ILE A 151 -0.35 7.11 25.44
N GLN A 152 -1.44 6.49 25.88
CA GLN A 152 -1.80 6.37 27.30
C GLN A 152 -1.51 4.93 27.75
N LEU A 153 -0.49 4.72 28.58
CA LEU A 153 0.00 3.38 28.96
C LEU A 153 -1.06 2.55 29.70
N SER A 154 -1.81 3.16 30.62
CA SER A 154 -2.90 2.49 31.33
C SER A 154 -4.00 1.92 30.42
N LYS A 155 -4.26 2.54 29.26
CA LYS A 155 -5.25 2.03 28.28
C LYS A 155 -4.75 0.79 27.54
N GLU A 156 -3.43 0.65 27.40
CA GLU A 156 -2.76 -0.52 26.83
C GLU A 156 -2.54 -1.62 27.88
N GLY A 157 -2.94 -1.40 29.14
CA GLY A 157 -2.70 -2.33 30.26
C GLY A 157 -1.24 -2.34 30.73
N ILE A 158 -0.47 -1.30 30.43
CA ILE A 158 0.97 -1.24 30.69
C ILE A 158 1.25 -0.53 32.01
N ASP A 159 1.98 -1.21 32.91
CA ASP A 159 2.58 -0.60 34.10
C ASP A 159 3.96 -0.08 33.74
N VAL A 160 4.14 1.25 33.79
CA VAL A 160 5.43 1.90 33.49
C VAL A 160 6.56 1.37 34.38
N ASN A 161 6.27 0.99 35.63
CA ASN A 161 7.27 0.51 36.57
C ASN A 161 7.83 -0.88 36.20
N LYS A 162 7.15 -1.59 35.29
CA LYS A 162 7.58 -2.87 34.75
C LYS A 162 8.30 -2.74 33.40
N LEU A 163 8.29 -1.57 32.76
CA LEU A 163 9.01 -1.34 31.51
C LEU A 163 10.53 -1.31 31.77
N LYS A 164 11.26 -2.25 31.18
CA LYS A 164 12.72 -2.38 31.34
C LYS A 164 13.50 -1.64 30.26
N SER A 165 13.13 -1.82 28.99
CA SER A 165 13.83 -1.23 27.83
C SER A 165 13.00 -1.32 26.55
N ILE A 166 13.40 -0.59 25.49
CA ILE A 166 12.91 -0.86 24.14
C ILE A 166 13.53 -2.17 23.63
N SER A 167 12.70 -3.02 23.04
CA SER A 167 13.11 -4.26 22.39
C SER A 167 13.36 -4.04 20.90
N LYS A 168 12.34 -3.53 20.18
CA LYS A 168 12.39 -3.27 18.73
C LYS A 168 11.27 -2.33 18.28
N LEU A 169 11.43 -1.76 17.09
CA LEU A 169 10.41 -1.06 16.33
C LEU A 169 10.14 -1.85 15.04
N ILE A 170 8.88 -2.15 14.77
CA ILE A 170 8.44 -2.74 13.50
C ILE A 170 7.70 -1.64 12.73
N ILE A 171 8.17 -1.32 11.52
CA ILE A 171 7.65 -0.18 10.75
C ILE A 171 7.64 -0.49 9.24
N PRO A 172 6.55 -0.18 8.51
CA PRO A 172 6.51 -0.29 7.06
C PRO A 172 7.61 0.55 6.40
N ILE A 173 8.25 0.00 5.37
CA ILE A 173 9.23 0.70 4.54
C ILE A 173 8.48 1.48 3.47
N GLU A 174 8.91 2.72 3.22
CA GLU A 174 8.26 3.62 2.27
C GLU A 174 9.29 4.39 1.45
N ASP A 175 8.85 4.93 0.32
CA ASP A 175 9.62 5.92 -0.43
C ASP A 175 9.56 7.30 0.26
N ASN A 176 10.25 7.40 1.40
CA ASN A 176 10.43 8.65 2.12
C ASN A 176 11.80 8.71 2.81
N TYR A 177 12.28 9.91 3.13
CA TYR A 177 13.68 10.11 3.54
C TYR A 177 14.06 9.44 4.86
N LEU A 178 13.11 9.06 5.72
CA LEU A 178 13.40 8.32 6.96
C LEU A 178 14.09 6.98 6.66
N PHE A 179 13.75 6.36 5.54
CA PHE A 179 14.26 5.04 5.12
C PHE A 179 15.45 5.12 4.17
N SER A 180 15.97 6.33 3.90
CA SER A 180 17.18 6.53 3.07
C SER A 180 18.46 5.98 3.71
N ILE A 181 18.43 5.75 5.03
CA ILE A 181 19.52 5.18 5.83
C ILE A 181 18.90 4.08 6.73
N PRO A 182 19.55 2.92 6.92
CA PRO A 182 19.06 1.83 7.79
C PRO A 182 19.19 2.14 9.29
N ILE A 183 19.07 3.41 9.69
CA ILE A 183 19.15 3.90 11.07
C ILE A 183 18.05 4.94 11.30
N LEU A 184 17.20 4.71 12.30
CA LEU A 184 16.19 5.65 12.77
C LEU A 184 16.57 6.19 14.16
N LEU A 185 16.15 7.41 14.47
CA LEU A 185 16.23 7.97 15.82
C LEU A 185 14.86 7.93 16.50
N LEU A 186 14.77 7.19 17.60
CA LEU A 186 13.59 7.12 18.47
C LEU A 186 13.81 7.98 19.71
N VAL A 187 12.88 8.90 19.97
CA VAL A 187 12.86 9.71 21.20
C VAL A 187 11.53 9.56 21.92
N ILE A 188 11.60 9.21 23.20
CA ILE A 188 10.48 9.22 24.16
C ILE A 188 10.96 9.97 25.40
N LYS A 189 10.69 11.27 25.46
CA LYS A 189 11.28 12.18 26.46
C LYS A 189 10.87 11.81 27.88
N GLU A 190 9.62 11.37 28.02
CA GLU A 190 9.04 11.02 29.31
C GLU A 190 9.79 9.84 29.95
N LEU A 191 10.21 8.85 29.14
CA LEU A 191 10.96 7.67 29.60
C LEU A 191 12.50 7.87 29.60
N ASN A 192 12.97 9.11 29.36
CA ASN A 192 14.38 9.45 29.13
C ASN A 192 15.04 8.63 28.00
N ILE A 193 14.28 8.32 26.94
CA ILE A 193 14.77 7.54 25.79
C ILE A 193 15.22 8.48 24.67
N HIS A 194 16.46 8.27 24.22
CA HIS A 194 17.04 8.82 22.99
C HIS A 194 17.88 7.71 22.37
N LEU A 195 17.31 6.96 21.42
CA LEU A 195 17.87 5.70 20.91
C LEU A 195 18.05 5.72 19.39
N HIS A 196 19.27 5.42 18.94
CA HIS A 196 19.47 4.99 17.56
C HIS A 196 19.07 3.53 17.41
N LEU A 197 18.15 3.27 16.48
CA LEU A 197 17.71 1.93 16.11
C LEU A 197 18.31 1.57 14.74
N GLN A 198 18.92 0.40 14.61
CA GLN A 198 19.46 -0.11 13.36
C GLN A 198 18.51 -1.15 12.77
N GLN A 199 18.28 -1.09 11.46
CA GLN A 199 17.55 -2.12 10.73
C GLN A 199 18.30 -3.46 10.80
N LYS A 200 17.61 -4.51 11.24
CA LYS A 200 18.16 -5.87 11.35
C LYS A 200 17.57 -6.84 10.32
N ASP A 201 16.30 -6.64 9.97
CA ASP A 201 15.56 -7.55 9.09
C ASP A 201 14.50 -6.82 8.26
N ILE A 202 14.03 -7.45 7.18
CA ILE A 202 12.92 -7.02 6.33
C ILE A 202 11.91 -8.17 6.20
N ILE A 203 10.72 -7.96 6.74
CA ILE A 203 9.58 -8.85 6.56
C ILE A 203 8.81 -8.38 5.32
N GLN A 204 9.00 -9.09 4.20
CA GLN A 204 8.26 -8.83 2.96
C GLN A 204 6.94 -9.61 2.96
N ASN A 205 5.83 -8.94 2.64
CA ASN A 205 4.58 -9.61 2.26
C ASN A 205 4.21 -9.28 0.81
N ARG A 206 3.04 -9.75 0.35
CA ARG A 206 2.59 -9.59 -1.05
C ARG A 206 2.40 -8.12 -1.49
N TYR A 207 2.19 -7.19 -0.55
CA TYR A 207 1.76 -5.81 -0.84
C TYR A 207 2.67 -4.73 -0.24
N ASN A 208 3.33 -5.01 0.89
CA ASN A 208 4.32 -4.09 1.48
C ASN A 208 5.48 -4.82 2.17
N GLU A 209 6.55 -4.06 2.40
CA GLU A 209 7.72 -4.46 3.17
C GLU A 209 7.71 -3.77 4.53
N VAL A 210 8.17 -4.49 5.55
CA VAL A 210 8.18 -4.02 6.93
C VAL A 210 9.56 -4.26 7.53
N ALA A 211 10.24 -3.19 7.92
CA ALA A 211 11.55 -3.28 8.55
C ALA A 211 11.43 -3.57 10.05
N VAL A 212 12.34 -4.40 10.55
CA VAL A 212 12.56 -4.61 11.98
C VAL A 212 13.80 -3.83 12.39
N TYR A 213 13.62 -2.83 13.24
CA TYR A 213 14.68 -2.00 13.79
C TYR A 213 14.92 -2.35 15.27
N GLU A 214 16.17 -2.60 15.64
CA GLU A 214 16.55 -2.89 17.02
C GLU A 214 17.48 -1.80 17.57
N PRO A 215 17.41 -1.46 18.87
CA PRO A 215 18.36 -0.53 19.49
C PRO A 215 19.81 -0.96 19.28
N ILE A 216 20.67 -0.03 18.88
CA ILE A 216 22.13 -0.25 18.83
C ILE A 216 22.68 -0.46 20.25
N GLU A 217 22.07 0.21 21.24
CA GLU A 217 22.41 0.15 22.65
C GLU A 217 21.17 -0.12 23.51
N LYS A 218 21.34 -0.86 24.61
CA LYS A 218 20.25 -1.14 25.56
C LYS A 218 20.22 -0.04 26.63
N ILE A 219 19.36 0.95 26.45
CA ILE A 219 19.08 1.95 27.48
C ILE A 219 17.98 1.41 28.42
N PRO A 220 18.23 1.34 29.74
CA PRO A 220 17.20 1.00 30.72
C PRO A 220 16.23 2.17 30.90
N ILE A 221 14.94 1.86 31.00
CA ILE A 221 13.91 2.87 31.27
C ILE A 221 13.99 3.27 32.74
N GLN A 222 14.06 4.58 32.99
CA GLN A 222 14.18 5.16 34.33
C GLN A 222 13.04 6.15 34.56
N SER A 223 11.87 5.63 34.93
CA SER A 223 10.66 6.45 35.13
C SER A 223 9.66 5.75 36.05
N THR A 224 9.04 6.53 36.93
CA THR A 224 7.90 6.12 37.76
C THR A 224 6.75 7.10 37.51
N ASP A 225 5.51 6.65 37.72
CA ASP A 225 4.30 7.49 37.69
C ASP A 225 4.00 8.22 36.36
N ILE A 226 4.45 7.67 35.23
CA ILE A 226 4.15 8.17 33.88
C ILE A 226 3.07 7.31 33.23
N ASP A 227 1.93 7.92 32.92
CA ASP A 227 0.82 7.28 32.20
C ASP A 227 0.70 7.74 30.73
N LYS A 228 1.31 8.88 30.37
CA LYS A 228 1.29 9.38 28.98
C LYS A 228 2.72 9.55 28.46
N ILE A 229 3.00 8.95 27.31
CA ILE A 229 4.29 9.07 26.61
C ILE A 229 4.10 9.70 25.22
N ASN A 230 5.13 10.39 24.72
CA ASN A 230 5.18 10.93 23.37
C ASN A 230 6.27 10.21 22.57
N ILE A 231 5.86 9.45 21.55
CA ILE A 231 6.74 8.70 20.66
C ILE A 231 7.04 9.56 19.45
N ASN A 232 8.33 9.74 19.16
CA ASN A 232 8.83 10.52 18.03
C ASN A 232 9.91 9.73 17.28
N ILE A 233 9.63 9.41 16.02
CA ILE A 233 10.51 8.66 15.12
C ILE A 233 11.02 9.64 14.06
N MET A 234 12.34 9.74 13.92
CA MET A 234 13.04 10.73 13.09
C MET A 234 14.14 10.06 12.26
N ASP A 235 14.70 10.79 11.30
CA ASP A 235 15.94 10.38 10.66
C ASP A 235 17.11 10.39 11.66
N VAL A 236 18.26 9.85 11.23
CA VAL A 236 19.49 9.81 12.04
C VAL A 236 20.02 11.20 12.44
N SER A 237 19.59 12.27 11.76
CA SER A 237 19.97 13.67 12.04
C SER A 237 18.99 14.37 13.00
N GLY A 238 17.91 13.70 13.42
CA GLY A 238 16.85 14.30 14.26
C GLY A 238 15.85 15.16 13.49
N ILE A 239 15.74 14.99 12.17
CA ILE A 239 14.75 15.68 11.34
C ILE A 239 13.43 14.89 11.35
N GLU A 240 12.34 15.62 11.55
CA GLU A 240 10.99 15.10 11.74
C GLU A 240 10.25 14.98 10.41
N TYR A 241 9.70 13.79 10.12
CA TYR A 241 8.83 13.61 8.96
C TYR A 241 7.50 14.36 9.15
N LYS A 242 7.21 15.28 8.23
CA LYS A 242 6.11 16.26 8.36
C LYS A 242 4.80 15.83 7.74
N ASN A 243 4.80 14.79 6.90
CA ASN A 243 3.57 14.32 6.27
C ASN A 243 2.73 13.55 7.31
N ASN A 244 1.42 13.72 7.19
CA ASN A 244 0.46 13.13 8.11
C ASN A 244 -0.24 11.96 7.41
N ASP A 245 -0.25 10.77 8.01
CA ASP A 245 -0.87 9.57 7.43
C ASP A 245 -2.42 9.58 7.50
N ILE A 246 -3.01 10.75 7.80
CA ILE A 246 -4.43 10.93 8.08
C ILE A 246 -5.09 11.76 6.97
N LEU A 247 -6.05 11.15 6.28
CA LEU A 247 -6.85 11.84 5.27
C LEU A 247 -8.15 12.37 5.88
N LYS A 248 -8.48 13.63 5.65
CA LYS A 248 -9.83 14.13 5.95
C LYS A 248 -10.79 13.68 4.84
N ILE A 249 -11.97 13.19 5.20
CA ILE A 249 -13.04 12.92 4.25
C ILE A 249 -13.84 14.22 4.02
N ASN A 250 -14.00 14.60 2.76
CA ASN A 250 -14.81 15.77 2.36
C ASN A 250 -16.19 15.36 1.85
N LEU A 251 -16.26 14.20 1.17
CA LEU A 251 -17.47 13.60 0.59
C LEU A 251 -17.44 12.09 0.80
N LEU A 252 -18.60 11.50 1.08
CA LEU A 252 -18.82 10.06 1.08
C LEU A 252 -20.01 9.76 0.17
N GLU A 253 -19.80 8.92 -0.85
CA GLU A 253 -20.85 8.45 -1.75
C GLU A 253 -20.99 6.93 -1.62
N ILE A 254 -22.23 6.43 -1.64
CA ILE A 254 -22.57 5.01 -1.70
C ILE A 254 -23.29 4.77 -3.02
N LYS A 255 -22.73 3.92 -3.89
CA LYS A 255 -23.27 3.55 -5.21
C LYS A 255 -22.88 2.11 -5.55
N ASP A 256 -23.83 1.30 -6.01
CA ASP A 256 -23.60 -0.09 -6.48
C ASP A 256 -22.73 -0.99 -5.56
N ASP A 257 -23.02 -0.99 -4.26
CA ASP A 257 -22.23 -1.73 -3.26
C ASP A 257 -20.74 -1.30 -3.18
N ILE A 258 -20.43 -0.10 -3.68
CA ILE A 258 -19.15 0.61 -3.53
C ILE A 258 -19.37 1.81 -2.62
N ILE A 259 -18.43 2.04 -1.72
CA ILE A 259 -18.31 3.29 -0.98
C ILE A 259 -17.09 4.07 -1.50
N ILE A 260 -17.32 5.34 -1.80
CA ILE A 260 -16.34 6.25 -2.40
C ILE A 260 -16.09 7.38 -1.41
N PHE A 261 -14.84 7.52 -0.98
CA PHE A 261 -14.41 8.61 -0.11
C PHE A 261 -13.62 9.64 -0.92
N THR A 262 -14.15 10.84 -1.10
CA THR A 262 -13.35 11.96 -1.63
C THR A 262 -12.63 12.64 -0.48
N CYS A 263 -11.32 12.56 -0.50
CA CYS A 263 -10.44 12.93 0.60
C CYS A 263 -9.79 14.31 0.41
N SER A 264 -9.04 14.76 1.42
CA SER A 264 -7.90 15.66 1.25
C SER A 264 -6.85 15.04 0.31
N ASN A 265 -5.81 15.82 -0.06
CA ASN A 265 -4.77 15.33 -0.95
C ASN A 265 -4.21 13.98 -0.49
N ILE A 266 -4.25 12.97 -1.36
CA ILE A 266 -3.76 11.62 -1.05
C ILE A 266 -2.28 11.60 -1.40
N ASN A 267 -1.44 11.21 -0.43
CA ASN A 267 -0.05 10.88 -0.70
C ASN A 267 0.00 9.44 -1.21
N GLU A 268 0.55 9.25 -2.42
CA GLU A 268 0.64 7.93 -3.07
C GLU A 268 1.45 6.94 -2.20
N ASN A 269 2.44 7.43 -1.44
CA ASN A 269 3.29 6.61 -0.58
C ASN A 269 2.60 6.18 0.73
N ASP A 270 1.47 6.79 1.11
CA ASP A 270 0.74 6.47 2.35
C ASP A 270 -0.44 5.51 2.11
N TYR A 271 -0.99 5.42 0.89
CA TYR A 271 -2.25 4.71 0.58
C TYR A 271 -2.20 3.98 -0.77
N HIS A 272 -2.29 2.64 -0.74
CA HIS A 272 -2.18 1.79 -1.92
C HIS A 272 -3.39 0.88 -2.16
N LYS A 273 -3.47 0.30 -3.35
CA LYS A 273 -4.45 -0.74 -3.69
C LYS A 273 -4.24 -1.99 -2.82
N ASN A 274 -5.35 -2.52 -2.27
CA ASN A 274 -5.43 -3.62 -1.29
C ASN A 274 -5.09 -3.26 0.17
N ASP A 275 -4.66 -2.02 0.45
CA ASP A 275 -4.48 -1.56 1.83
C ASP A 275 -5.79 -1.60 2.61
N THR A 276 -5.66 -1.79 3.92
CA THR A 276 -6.79 -1.87 4.84
C THR A 276 -6.88 -0.58 5.64
N ILE A 277 -7.90 0.22 5.35
CA ILE A 277 -8.17 1.51 5.99
C ILE A 277 -9.24 1.39 7.07
N ARG A 278 -9.24 2.34 8.01
CA ARG A 278 -10.32 2.51 8.98
C ARG A 278 -10.75 3.98 9.07
N ILE A 279 -12.06 4.16 9.21
CA ILE A 279 -12.68 5.47 9.41
C ILE A 279 -12.63 5.81 10.91
N ILE A 280 -12.20 7.03 11.22
CA ILE A 280 -12.09 7.58 12.57
C ILE A 280 -12.81 8.92 12.66
N ASN A 281 -13.12 9.36 13.87
CA ASN A 281 -14.04 10.48 14.13
C ASN A 281 -15.38 10.29 13.41
N ASN A 282 -15.92 9.07 13.46
CA ASN A 282 -17.25 8.75 12.95
C ASN A 282 -18.34 9.22 13.94
N ASP A 283 -18.27 10.49 14.34
CA ASP A 283 -19.24 11.16 15.20
C ASP A 283 -20.45 11.65 14.37
N VAL A 284 -20.93 10.80 13.44
CA VAL A 284 -22.15 11.07 12.70
C VAL A 284 -23.31 11.03 13.70
N TYR A 285 -23.90 12.21 13.88
CA TYR A 285 -24.99 12.48 14.81
C TYR A 285 -26.09 11.41 14.77
N ASN A 286 -26.43 10.90 15.95
CA ASN A 286 -27.66 10.19 16.29
C ASN A 286 -27.98 8.88 15.54
N HIS A 287 -27.66 7.77 16.23
CA HIS A 287 -28.48 6.55 16.34
C HIS A 287 -28.93 5.80 15.06
N MET A 288 -28.45 4.56 14.94
CA MET A 288 -29.06 3.46 14.17
C MET A 288 -29.00 3.51 12.63
N ASP A 289 -28.24 4.41 12.01
CA ASP A 289 -27.89 4.27 10.59
C ASP A 289 -26.98 3.04 10.39
N HIS A 290 -27.41 2.09 9.55
CA HIS A 290 -26.66 0.88 9.18
C HIS A 290 -25.26 1.21 8.62
N LEU A 291 -25.10 2.40 8.01
CA LEU A 291 -23.83 2.95 7.57
C LEU A 291 -22.80 3.05 8.70
N THR A 292 -23.18 3.47 9.91
CA THR A 292 -22.22 3.61 11.02
C THR A 292 -21.61 2.25 11.38
N GLN A 293 -22.39 1.18 11.36
CA GLN A 293 -21.90 -0.19 11.58
C GLN A 293 -20.94 -0.67 10.48
N ILE A 294 -21.18 -0.26 9.23
CA ILE A 294 -20.27 -0.53 8.11
C ILE A 294 -18.94 0.18 8.30
N LEU A 295 -18.98 1.50 8.57
CA LEU A 295 -17.79 2.35 8.67
C LEU A 295 -16.91 2.06 9.91
N LEU A 296 -17.47 1.42 10.95
CA LEU A 296 -16.70 0.94 12.10
C LEU A 296 -15.71 -0.17 11.74
N ASN A 297 -16.03 -0.96 10.70
CA ASN A 297 -15.21 -2.08 10.26
C ASN A 297 -14.09 -1.63 9.31
N PRO A 298 -12.89 -2.23 9.38
CA PRO A 298 -11.83 -1.98 8.41
C PRO A 298 -12.27 -2.35 6.98
N MET A 299 -11.92 -1.49 6.01
CA MET A 299 -12.28 -1.65 4.60
C MET A 299 -11.02 -1.77 3.74
N LYS A 300 -11.08 -2.60 2.68
CA LYS A 300 -9.98 -2.72 1.72
C LYS A 300 -10.14 -1.78 0.55
N ILE A 301 -9.09 -1.02 0.25
CA ILE A 301 -8.99 -0.20 -0.95
C ILE A 301 -9.01 -1.12 -2.18
N LYS A 302 -9.95 -0.90 -3.09
CA LYS A 302 -10.02 -1.56 -4.39
C LYS A 302 -9.32 -0.77 -5.48
N TYR A 303 -9.44 0.54 -5.40
CA TYR A 303 -8.90 1.49 -6.37
C TYR A 303 -8.74 2.87 -5.72
N ILE A 304 -7.83 3.67 -6.26
CA ILE A 304 -7.62 5.08 -5.90
C ILE A 304 -7.57 5.85 -7.22
N GLN A 305 -8.25 6.98 -7.29
CA GLN A 305 -8.22 7.88 -8.45
C GLN A 305 -8.18 9.31 -7.96
N ASN A 306 -7.10 10.04 -8.27
CA ASN A 306 -6.86 11.39 -7.73
C ASN A 306 -6.98 11.38 -6.19
N ASN A 307 -7.93 12.14 -5.63
CA ASN A 307 -8.22 12.17 -4.20
C ASN A 307 -9.40 11.28 -3.78
N MET A 308 -9.81 10.30 -4.59
CA MET A 308 -10.92 9.40 -4.30
C MET A 308 -10.44 7.98 -3.96
N ILE A 309 -10.90 7.43 -2.84
CA ILE A 309 -10.66 6.04 -2.43
C ILE A 309 -11.94 5.23 -2.61
N PHE A 310 -11.84 4.12 -3.35
CA PHE A 310 -12.96 3.23 -3.63
C PHE A 310 -12.82 1.94 -2.82
N CYS A 311 -13.82 1.64 -1.99
CA CYS A 311 -13.90 0.40 -1.21
C CYS A 311 -15.16 -0.38 -1.59
N LYS A 312 -15.03 -1.70 -1.76
CA LYS A 312 -16.21 -2.56 -1.98
C LYS A 312 -16.84 -2.91 -0.64
N LEU A 313 -18.15 -2.73 -0.54
CA LEU A 313 -18.97 -3.19 0.57
C LEU A 313 -19.28 -4.68 0.37
N ASN A 314 -19.00 -5.49 1.40
CA ASN A 314 -19.33 -6.91 1.42
C ASN A 314 -20.58 -7.09 2.29
N LEU A 315 -21.74 -6.71 1.75
CA LEU A 315 -23.02 -6.71 2.45
C LEU A 315 -23.99 -7.70 1.81
N ASN A 316 -24.82 -8.32 2.64
CA ASN A 316 -25.86 -9.26 2.20
C ASN A 316 -27.11 -8.52 1.65
N GLN A 317 -27.14 -7.20 1.74
CA GLN A 317 -28.22 -6.33 1.29
C GLN A 317 -27.60 -5.09 0.64
N ARG A 318 -28.18 -4.66 -0.49
CA ARG A 318 -27.80 -3.41 -1.13
C ARG A 318 -28.19 -2.23 -0.25
N LEU A 319 -27.31 -1.24 -0.18
CA LEU A 319 -27.64 0.05 0.41
C LEU A 319 -28.32 0.94 -0.61
N GLU A 320 -29.17 1.85 -0.13
CA GLU A 320 -29.68 2.95 -0.94
C GLU A 320 -28.53 3.88 -1.34
N GLU A 321 -28.55 4.36 -2.59
CA GLU A 321 -27.58 5.33 -3.06
C GLU A 321 -27.71 6.63 -2.26
N LYS A 322 -26.59 7.10 -1.70
CA LYS A 322 -26.62 8.26 -0.81
C LYS A 322 -25.29 9.00 -0.84
N VAL A 323 -25.40 10.33 -0.83
CA VAL A 323 -24.27 11.26 -0.79
C VAL A 323 -24.31 12.01 0.53
N TYR A 324 -23.19 11.99 1.24
CA TYR A 324 -23.01 12.66 2.52
C TYR A 324 -21.97 13.79 2.35
N ASN A 325 -22.38 15.01 2.64
CA ASN A 325 -21.56 16.22 2.58
C ASN A 325 -21.25 16.71 4.01
N ASN A 326 -20.24 17.57 4.17
CA ASN A 326 -19.88 18.21 5.46
C ASN A 326 -19.59 17.21 6.60
N ILE A 327 -18.86 16.14 6.28
CA ILE A 327 -18.49 15.10 7.24
C ILE A 327 -17.22 15.50 8.00
N ASP A 328 -17.13 15.25 9.32
CA ASP A 328 -15.88 15.33 10.10
C ASP A 328 -15.22 13.96 10.33
N MET A 329 -15.35 13.07 9.34
CA MET A 329 -14.64 11.79 9.33
C MET A 329 -13.21 11.97 8.82
N ASN A 330 -12.32 11.10 9.30
CA ASN A 330 -10.97 10.96 8.77
C ASN A 330 -10.69 9.48 8.48
N ILE A 331 -9.70 9.21 7.64
CA ILE A 331 -9.20 7.87 7.31
C ILE A 331 -7.78 7.76 7.83
N PHE A 332 -7.42 6.61 8.37
CA PHE A 332 -6.02 6.19 8.48
C PHE A 332 -5.82 4.80 7.89
N ASN A 333 -4.61 4.56 7.36
CA ASN A 333 -4.22 3.28 6.80
C ASN A 333 -3.71 2.34 7.92
N ILE A 334 -4.46 1.29 8.23
CA ILE A 334 -4.07 0.30 9.26
C ILE A 334 -2.94 -0.59 8.75
N SER A 335 -2.93 -0.91 7.44
CA SER A 335 -1.83 -1.68 6.81
C SER A 335 -0.48 -0.98 6.93
N ASN A 336 -0.48 0.32 7.26
CA ASN A 336 0.69 1.18 7.24
C ASN A 336 1.06 1.78 8.63
N GLN A 337 0.73 1.08 9.73
CA GLN A 337 1.03 1.51 11.10
C GLN A 337 2.31 0.86 11.64
N ASN A 338 3.02 1.54 12.54
CA ASN A 338 4.19 0.97 13.24
C ASN A 338 3.80 0.37 14.59
N ILE A 339 4.68 -0.48 15.13
CA ILE A 339 4.54 -1.10 16.45
C ILE A 339 5.88 -1.01 17.18
N ILE A 340 5.88 -0.35 18.33
CA ILE A 340 7.02 -0.32 19.25
C ILE A 340 6.87 -1.41 20.30
N PHE A 341 7.92 -2.20 20.52
CA PHE A 341 7.94 -3.28 21.51
C PHE A 341 8.83 -2.91 22.69
N PHE A 342 8.30 -3.09 23.89
CA PHE A 342 9.01 -2.93 25.15
C PHE A 342 9.27 -4.30 25.77
N ASN A 343 10.41 -4.45 26.44
CA ASN A 343 10.66 -5.54 27.39
C ASN A 343 9.97 -5.17 28.71
N HIS A 344 9.06 -6.02 29.19
CA HIS A 344 8.22 -5.78 30.36
C HIS A 344 8.43 -6.90 31.39
N GLY A 345 8.75 -6.54 32.64
CA GLY A 345 8.89 -7.51 33.73
C GLY A 345 7.55 -8.14 34.15
N PHE A 346 7.63 -9.27 34.86
CA PHE A 346 6.46 -9.97 35.39
C PHE A 346 5.70 -9.19 36.49
#